data_AF-A0A7S3ISD9-F1
#
_entry.id   AF-A0A7S3ISD9-F1
#
_cell.length_a   1.000
_cell.length_b   1.000
_cell.length_c   1.000
_cell.angle_alpha   90.00
_cell.angle_beta   90.00
_cell.angle_gamma   90.00
#
_symmetry.space_group_name_H-M   'P 1'
#
loop_
_entity.id
_entity.type
_entity.pdbx_description
1 polymer ?
#
loop_
_entity_poly.entity_id
_entity_poly.type
_entity_poly.pdbx_seq_one_letter_code
_entity_poly.pdbx_strand_id
1 'polypeptide(L)'
;MDEALLRMGDYHYYGFQPMDLYGGQSTSKAAYLYRFVEQRSKDQELKSQALFNLGLIYHFGSDSEQKVEVNLDHAQAFYKRALDGQPKQQAPIYLMFLYSKWQSIDLKKVIYEDLVGGILLNKPSNVVIALGTIVFYFGFLLTIIRYLREETLSKRRLSDQLKKEEDERKRTEEEERRQ
;
A
#
# COMPACT_ATOMS: atom_id res chain seq x y z
N MET A 1 27.88 -11.68 -28.69
CA MET A 1 27.49 -12.96 -28.06
C MET A 1 26.66 -12.69 -26.80
N ASP A 2 27.13 -11.83 -25.90
CA ASP A 2 26.42 -11.48 -24.65
C ASP A 2 25.02 -10.90 -24.89
N GLU A 3 24.86 -10.01 -25.88
CA GLU A 3 23.54 -9.49 -26.25
C GLU A 3 22.58 -10.61 -26.70
N ALA A 4 23.05 -11.58 -27.48
CA ALA A 4 22.21 -12.72 -27.88
C ALA A 4 21.78 -13.56 -26.67
N LEU A 5 22.67 -13.75 -25.68
CA LEU A 5 22.32 -14.43 -24.42
C LEU A 5 21.29 -13.64 -23.61
N LEU A 6 21.43 -12.30 -23.55
CA LEU A 6 20.45 -11.42 -22.92
C LEU A 6 19.07 -11.58 -23.59
N ARG A 7 19.02 -11.54 -24.92
CA ARG A 7 17.78 -11.73 -25.70
C ARG A 7 17.18 -13.13 -25.53
N MET A 8 18.00 -14.16 -25.43
CA MET A 8 17.51 -15.51 -25.11
C MET A 8 16.91 -15.57 -23.70
N GLY A 9 17.51 -14.88 -22.73
CA GLY A 9 16.94 -14.71 -21.39
C GLY A 9 15.58 -14.00 -21.46
N ASP A 10 15.49 -12.89 -22.19
CA ASP A 10 14.25 -12.14 -22.39
C ASP A 10 13.17 -13.00 -23.03
N TYR A 11 13.53 -13.85 -24.00
CA TYR A 11 12.60 -14.79 -24.61
C TYR A 11 12.08 -15.83 -23.60
N HIS A 12 12.94 -16.37 -22.74
CA HIS A 12 12.50 -17.34 -21.72
C HIS A 12 11.64 -16.72 -20.62
N TYR A 13 11.84 -15.43 -20.31
CA TYR A 13 11.11 -14.74 -19.24
C TYR A 13 9.84 -14.04 -19.74
N TYR A 14 9.95 -13.21 -20.79
CA TYR A 14 8.84 -12.41 -21.32
C TYR A 14 8.15 -13.05 -22.52
N GLY A 15 8.75 -14.06 -23.14
CA GLY A 15 8.23 -14.68 -24.36
C GLY A 15 6.85 -15.29 -24.12
N PHE A 16 5.96 -15.04 -25.08
CA PHE A 16 4.67 -15.71 -25.15
C PHE A 16 4.86 -17.09 -25.77
N GLN A 17 4.56 -18.15 -25.02
CA GLN A 17 4.41 -19.49 -25.58
C GLN A 17 2.97 -19.95 -25.36
N PRO A 18 2.28 -20.43 -26.42
CA PRO A 18 1.00 -21.11 -26.22
C PRO A 18 1.24 -22.30 -25.28
N MET A 19 0.39 -22.39 -24.27
CA MET A 19 0.52 -23.25 -23.07
C MET A 19 0.78 -24.73 -23.39
N ASP A 20 0.46 -25.17 -24.62
CA ASP A 20 0.29 -26.57 -24.97
C ASP A 20 1.47 -27.21 -25.72
N LEU A 21 2.47 -26.45 -26.20
CA LEU A 21 3.46 -27.01 -27.14
C LEU A 21 4.92 -27.14 -26.66
N TYR A 22 5.45 -26.25 -25.80
CA TYR A 22 6.90 -26.26 -25.50
C TYR A 22 7.34 -25.82 -24.09
N GLY A 23 6.43 -25.89 -23.11
CA GLY A 23 6.71 -25.53 -21.72
C GLY A 23 6.70 -24.02 -21.52
N GLY A 24 5.92 -23.54 -20.54
CA GLY A 24 5.69 -22.12 -20.31
C GLY A 24 6.95 -21.31 -19.99
N GLN A 25 6.75 -20.03 -19.68
CA GLN A 25 7.81 -19.14 -19.20
C GLN A 25 8.70 -19.86 -18.17
N SER A 26 10.01 -19.85 -18.41
CA SER A 26 10.97 -20.60 -17.60
C SER A 26 11.88 -19.61 -16.88
N THR A 27 11.47 -19.21 -15.68
CA THR A 27 12.20 -18.23 -14.89
C THR A 27 13.60 -18.73 -14.54
N SER A 28 13.75 -20.04 -14.29
CA SER A 28 15.04 -20.67 -14.05
C SER A 28 16.01 -20.59 -15.23
N LYS A 29 15.55 -20.85 -16.47
CA LYS A 29 16.39 -20.72 -17.68
C LYS A 29 16.77 -19.26 -17.95
N ALA A 30 15.82 -18.34 -17.80
CA ALA A 30 16.10 -16.92 -17.93
C ALA A 30 17.14 -16.45 -16.90
N ALA A 31 16.96 -16.81 -15.62
CA ALA A 31 17.90 -16.48 -14.55
C ALA A 31 19.31 -17.02 -14.82
N TYR A 32 19.42 -18.24 -15.33
CA TYR A 32 20.70 -18.81 -15.74
C TYR A 32 21.37 -17.93 -16.80
N LEU A 33 20.67 -17.62 -17.89
CA LEU A 33 21.22 -16.80 -18.98
C LEU A 33 21.62 -15.40 -18.52
N TYR A 34 20.80 -14.74 -17.70
CA TYR A 34 21.13 -13.43 -17.17
C TYR A 34 22.35 -13.46 -16.24
N ARG A 35 22.51 -14.50 -15.41
CA ARG A 35 23.75 -14.68 -14.61
C ARG A 35 24.97 -14.84 -15.51
N PHE A 36 24.86 -15.54 -16.64
CA PHE A 36 25.96 -15.65 -17.59
C PHE A 36 26.34 -14.29 -18.20
N VAL A 37 25.36 -13.48 -18.60
CA VAL A 37 25.61 -12.12 -19.10
C VAL A 37 26.25 -11.24 -18.03
N GLU A 38 25.74 -11.29 -16.81
CA GLU A 38 26.27 -10.55 -15.66
C GLU A 38 27.73 -10.92 -15.35
N GLN A 39 28.08 -12.20 -15.34
CA GLN A 39 29.44 -12.62 -15.02
C GLN A 39 30.45 -12.32 -16.13
N ARG A 40 30.05 -12.50 -17.39
CA ARG A 40 30.97 -12.47 -18.54
C ARG A 40 31.06 -11.12 -19.23
N SER A 41 29.97 -10.36 -19.26
CA SER A 41 29.91 -9.19 -20.13
C SER A 41 30.78 -8.06 -19.61
N LYS A 42 31.54 -7.46 -20.54
CA LYS A 42 32.31 -6.24 -20.30
C LYS A 42 31.49 -4.98 -20.57
N ASP A 43 30.34 -5.12 -21.22
CA ASP A 43 29.40 -4.04 -21.47
C ASP A 43 28.55 -3.80 -20.22
N GLN A 44 28.70 -2.61 -19.63
CA GLN A 44 27.97 -2.22 -18.42
C GLN A 44 26.48 -2.08 -18.67
N GLU A 45 26.06 -1.72 -19.88
CA GLU A 45 24.64 -1.61 -20.23
C GLU A 45 24.00 -3.00 -20.25
N LEU A 46 24.62 -3.97 -20.93
CA LEU A 46 24.12 -5.35 -20.98
C LEU A 46 24.13 -6.01 -19.60
N LYS A 47 25.18 -5.77 -18.80
CA LYS A 47 25.26 -6.24 -17.42
C LYS A 47 24.14 -5.64 -16.56
N SER A 48 23.90 -4.34 -16.68
CA SER A 48 22.84 -3.66 -15.92
C SER A 48 21.45 -4.16 -16.29
N GLN A 49 21.19 -4.40 -17.58
CA GLN A 49 19.93 -4.98 -18.04
C GLN A 49 19.74 -6.41 -17.51
N ALA A 50 20.78 -7.25 -17.56
CA ALA A 50 20.74 -8.59 -17.00
C ALA A 50 20.48 -8.58 -15.48
N LEU A 51 21.14 -7.68 -14.74
CA LEU A 51 20.92 -7.49 -13.31
C LEU A 51 19.49 -7.03 -13.01
N PHE A 52 18.95 -6.09 -13.79
CA PHE A 52 17.57 -5.66 -13.64
C PHE A 52 16.58 -6.81 -13.83
N ASN A 53 16.76 -7.61 -14.89
CA ASN A 53 15.90 -8.76 -15.16
C ASN A 53 16.05 -9.87 -14.09
N LEU A 54 17.25 -10.09 -13.55
CA LEU A 54 17.44 -10.96 -12.38
C LEU A 54 16.63 -10.45 -11.18
N GLY A 55 16.67 -9.14 -10.94
CA GLY A 55 15.86 -8.52 -9.89
C GLY A 55 14.37 -8.80 -10.09
N LEU A 56 13.85 -8.64 -11.32
CA LEU A 56 12.45 -8.95 -11.64
C LEU A 56 12.10 -10.42 -11.40
N ILE A 57 12.98 -11.36 -11.73
CA ILE A 57 12.77 -12.77 -11.45
C ILE A 57 12.69 -13.02 -9.94
N TYR A 58 13.58 -12.45 -9.14
CA TYR A 58 13.49 -12.61 -7.68
C TYR A 58 12.32 -11.84 -7.06
N HIS A 59 11.79 -10.84 -7.74
CA HIS A 59 10.64 -10.05 -7.27
C HIS A 59 9.31 -10.74 -7.59
N PHE A 60 9.14 -11.22 -8.81
CA PHE A 60 7.85 -11.68 -9.35
C PHE A 60 7.87 -13.12 -9.87
N GLY A 61 9.03 -13.77 -9.90
CA GLY A 61 9.20 -15.09 -10.50
C GLY A 61 8.26 -16.10 -9.86
N SER A 62 7.43 -16.70 -10.69
CA SER A 62 6.56 -17.81 -10.31
C SER A 62 6.40 -18.70 -11.55
N ASP A 63 7.41 -19.55 -11.81
CA ASP A 63 7.20 -20.65 -12.74
C ASP A 63 6.48 -21.82 -12.06
N SER A 64 5.82 -22.66 -12.86
CA SER A 64 5.10 -23.85 -12.39
C SER A 64 6.02 -24.88 -11.70
N GLU A 65 7.33 -24.77 -11.93
CA GLU A 65 8.34 -25.62 -11.31
C GLU A 65 8.90 -25.03 -10.00
N GLN A 66 8.53 -23.79 -9.64
CA GLN A 66 9.02 -23.01 -8.49
C GLN A 66 10.53 -23.16 -8.22
N LYS A 67 11.35 -23.17 -9.28
CA LYS A 67 12.80 -23.35 -9.13
C LYS A 67 13.54 -22.10 -8.66
N VAL A 68 12.92 -20.93 -8.83
CA VAL A 68 13.42 -19.67 -8.30
C VAL A 68 12.38 -19.11 -7.35
N GLU A 69 12.75 -19.01 -6.06
CA GLU A 69 11.89 -18.48 -5.03
C GLU A 69 11.86 -16.95 -5.06
N VAL A 70 10.67 -16.38 -4.88
CA VAL A 70 10.50 -14.93 -4.68
C VAL A 70 11.24 -14.51 -3.42
N ASN A 71 12.17 -13.57 -3.58
CA ASN A 71 12.98 -13.04 -2.49
C ASN A 71 13.26 -11.56 -2.75
N LEU A 72 12.56 -10.70 -1.99
CA LEU A 72 12.66 -9.25 -2.14
C LEU A 72 14.06 -8.71 -1.81
N ASP A 73 14.78 -9.32 -0.86
CA ASP A 73 16.13 -8.89 -0.50
C ASP A 73 17.11 -9.12 -1.67
N HIS A 74 17.01 -10.27 -2.32
CA HIS A 74 17.76 -10.55 -3.53
C HIS A 74 17.37 -9.60 -4.66
N ALA A 75 16.06 -9.37 -4.88
CA ALA A 75 15.59 -8.44 -5.89
C ALA A 75 16.19 -7.03 -5.69
N GLN A 76 16.15 -6.50 -4.46
CA GLN A 76 16.75 -5.21 -4.12
C GLN A 76 18.25 -5.17 -4.38
N ALA A 77 18.98 -6.22 -4.01
CA ALA A 77 20.42 -6.30 -4.26
C ALA A 77 20.73 -6.24 -5.76
N PHE A 78 19.94 -6.93 -6.59
CA PHE A 78 20.09 -6.89 -8.04
C PHE A 78 19.75 -5.52 -8.64
N TYR A 79 18.64 -4.88 -8.22
CA TYR A 79 18.30 -3.53 -8.70
C TYR A 79 19.35 -2.49 -8.31
N LYS A 80 19.89 -2.56 -7.09
CA LYS A 80 20.96 -1.69 -6.65
C LYS A 80 22.20 -1.83 -7.55
N ARG A 81 22.64 -3.07 -7.78
CA ARG A 81 23.78 -3.36 -8.66
C ARG A 81 23.52 -2.95 -10.11
N ALA A 82 22.28 -3.05 -10.58
CA ALA A 82 21.89 -2.59 -11.91
C ALA A 82 21.99 -1.06 -12.03
N LEU A 83 21.67 -0.31 -10.97
CA LEU A 83 21.84 1.16 -10.94
C LEU A 83 23.31 1.58 -10.94
N ASP A 84 24.17 0.83 -10.25
CA ASP A 84 25.60 1.12 -10.15
C ASP A 84 26.30 1.08 -11.53
N GLY A 85 25.76 0.31 -12.49
CA GLY A 85 26.27 0.23 -13.86
C GLY A 85 25.91 1.42 -14.76
N GLN A 86 25.23 2.44 -14.22
CA GLN A 86 24.78 3.64 -14.93
C GLN A 86 24.08 3.36 -16.27
N PRO A 87 23.09 2.46 -16.30
CA PRO A 87 22.41 2.11 -17.54
C PRO A 87 21.69 3.31 -18.14
N LYS A 88 21.44 3.29 -19.44
CA LYS A 88 20.63 4.33 -20.10
C LYS A 88 19.20 4.38 -19.55
N GLN A 89 18.68 3.24 -19.06
CA GLN A 89 17.32 3.10 -18.56
C GLN A 89 17.27 3.10 -17.01
N GLN A 90 17.77 4.16 -16.37
CA GLN A 90 17.82 4.22 -14.90
C GLN A 90 16.44 4.31 -14.24
N ALA A 91 15.51 5.07 -14.85
CA ALA A 91 14.20 5.35 -14.28
C ALA A 91 13.39 4.08 -13.92
N PRO A 92 13.21 3.08 -14.80
CA PRO A 92 12.49 1.86 -14.44
C PRO A 92 13.20 1.03 -13.36
N ILE A 93 14.53 0.97 -13.40
CA ILE A 93 15.32 0.23 -12.41
C ILE A 93 15.18 0.88 -11.02
N TYR A 94 15.27 2.21 -10.96
CA TYR A 94 15.13 2.97 -9.73
C TYR A 94 13.73 2.86 -9.14
N LEU A 95 12.69 2.94 -9.98
CA LEU A 95 11.31 2.76 -9.56
C LEU A 95 11.10 1.38 -8.93
N MET A 96 11.63 0.33 -9.56
CA MET A 96 11.49 -1.03 -9.04
C MET A 96 12.27 -1.25 -7.73
N PHE A 97 13.45 -0.64 -7.60
CA PHE A 97 14.20 -0.62 -6.35
C PHE A 97 13.40 0.02 -5.20
N LEU A 98 12.77 1.17 -5.44
CA LEU A 98 11.94 1.85 -4.44
C LEU A 98 10.69 1.02 -4.10
N TYR A 99 10.03 0.43 -5.10
CA TYR A 99 8.86 -0.41 -4.89
C TYR A 99 9.20 -1.64 -4.04
N SER A 100 10.31 -2.32 -4.35
CA SER A 100 10.77 -3.47 -3.57
C SER A 100 11.10 -3.09 -2.13
N LYS A 101 11.76 -1.94 -1.91
CA LYS A 101 12.00 -1.40 -0.56
C LYS A 101 10.71 -1.15 0.19
N TRP A 102 9.74 -0.52 -0.45
CA TRP A 102 8.44 -0.25 0.17
C TRP A 102 7.73 -1.54 0.59
N GLN A 103 7.75 -2.58 -0.25
CA GLN A 103 7.16 -3.88 0.10
C GLN A 103 7.90 -4.60 1.23
N SER A 104 9.22 -4.43 1.36
CA SER A 104 9.98 -5.01 2.47
C SER A 104 9.77 -4.32 3.82
N ILE A 105 9.04 -3.19 3.86
CA ILE A 105 8.70 -2.54 5.13
C ILE A 105 7.69 -3.42 5.86
N ASP A 106 8.15 -4.08 6.91
CA ASP A 106 7.24 -4.70 7.88
C ASP A 106 6.54 -3.59 8.67
N LEU A 107 5.36 -3.21 8.19
CA LEU A 107 4.53 -2.17 8.79
C LEU A 107 4.26 -2.44 10.27
N LYS A 108 4.12 -3.71 10.68
CA LYS A 108 3.89 -4.05 12.08
C LYS A 108 5.13 -3.75 12.91
N LYS A 109 6.31 -4.15 12.41
CA LYS A 109 7.57 -3.86 13.08
C LYS A 109 7.81 -2.36 13.19
N VAL A 110 7.64 -1.60 12.12
CA VAL A 110 7.82 -0.14 12.13
C VAL A 110 6.83 0.54 13.06
N ILE A 111 5.54 0.17 13.02
CA ILE A 111 4.55 0.77 13.92
C ILE A 111 4.86 0.39 15.37
N TYR A 112 5.21 -0.86 15.66
CA TYR A 112 5.41 -1.31 17.03
C TYR A 112 6.73 -0.79 17.64
N GLU A 113 7.84 -0.89 16.91
CA GLU A 113 9.14 -0.46 17.43
C GLU A 113 9.28 1.07 17.43
N ASP A 114 8.83 1.75 16.37
CA ASP A 114 9.08 3.18 16.18
C ASP A 114 8.00 4.04 16.83
N LEU A 115 6.72 3.68 16.66
CA LEU A 115 5.59 4.43 17.22
C LEU A 115 5.30 4.05 18.67
N VAL A 116 5.22 2.75 18.98
CA VAL A 116 4.88 2.28 20.34
C VAL A 116 6.12 2.20 21.24
N GLY A 117 7.20 1.59 20.76
CA GLY A 117 8.48 1.54 21.49
C GLY A 117 9.13 2.90 21.62
N GLY A 118 9.35 3.55 20.48
CA GLY A 118 10.12 4.79 20.37
C GLY A 118 9.44 6.02 20.99
N ILE A 119 8.14 6.20 20.77
CA ILE A 119 7.43 7.41 21.21
C ILE A 119 6.70 7.19 22.54
N LEU A 120 5.98 6.07 22.69
CA LEU A 120 5.18 5.81 23.90
C LEU A 120 6.03 5.29 25.07
N LEU A 121 6.90 4.30 24.86
CA LEU A 121 7.59 3.62 25.98
C LEU A 121 8.90 4.28 26.43
N ASN A 122 9.54 5.11 25.61
CA ASN A 122 10.84 5.71 25.96
C ASN A 122 10.76 6.76 27.09
N LYS A 123 9.61 7.40 27.31
CA LYS A 123 9.41 8.30 28.46
C LYS A 123 8.01 8.15 29.05
N PRO A 124 7.88 8.01 30.38
CA PRO A 124 6.58 7.90 31.04
C PRO A 124 5.71 9.15 30.80
N SER A 125 6.31 10.32 30.56
CA SER A 125 5.60 11.54 30.19
C SER A 125 4.78 11.40 28.90
N ASN A 126 5.27 10.64 27.92
CA ASN A 126 4.63 10.51 26.62
C ASN A 126 3.40 9.61 26.71
N VAL A 127 3.43 8.58 27.56
CA VAL A 127 2.26 7.75 27.88
C VAL A 127 1.16 8.60 28.53
N VAL A 128 1.52 9.46 29.49
CA VAL A 128 0.55 10.34 30.17
C VAL A 128 -0.07 11.34 29.19
N ILE A 129 0.73 11.94 28.31
CA ILE A 129 0.22 12.85 27.27
C ILE A 129 -0.71 12.12 26.30
N ALA A 130 -0.35 10.92 25.85
CA ALA A 130 -1.16 10.13 24.93
C ALA A 130 -2.49 9.68 25.56
N LEU A 131 -2.46 9.24 26.82
CA LEU A 131 -3.69 8.92 27.56
C LEU A 131 -4.55 10.18 27.78
N GLY A 132 -3.91 11.30 28.10
CA GLY A 132 -4.58 12.59 28.26
C GLY A 132 -5.28 13.04 26.98
N THR A 133 -4.64 12.92 25.82
CA THR A 133 -5.25 13.28 24.53
C THR A 133 -6.39 12.34 24.15
N ILE A 134 -6.28 11.03 24.43
CA ILE A 134 -7.37 10.07 24.23
C ILE A 134 -8.57 10.44 25.10
N VAL A 135 -8.37 10.64 26.41
CA VAL A 135 -9.44 11.02 27.34
C VAL A 135 -10.07 12.35 26.95
N PHE A 136 -9.25 13.33 26.54
CA PHE A 136 -9.74 14.61 26.04
C PHE A 136 -10.59 14.45 24.78
N TYR A 137 -10.15 13.66 23.81
CA TYR A 137 -10.88 13.41 22.57
C TYR A 137 -12.24 12.76 22.84
N PHE A 138 -12.29 11.72 23.68
CA PHE A 138 -13.55 11.08 24.05
C PHE A 138 -14.45 12.00 24.89
N GLY A 139 -13.87 12.79 25.80
CA GLY A 139 -14.62 13.78 26.57
C GLY A 139 -15.26 14.84 25.66
N PHE A 140 -14.48 15.38 24.72
CA PHE A 140 -14.96 16.34 23.73
C PHE A 140 -16.05 15.75 22.83
N LEU A 141 -15.88 14.52 22.36
CA LEU A 141 -16.88 13.79 21.58
C LEU A 141 -18.18 13.63 22.38
N LEU A 142 -18.11 13.24 23.65
CA LEU A 142 -19.29 13.10 24.52
C LEU A 142 -20.00 14.44 24.73
N THR A 143 -19.25 15.55 24.85
CA THR A 143 -19.84 16.88 24.94
C THR A 143 -20.59 17.24 23.67
N ILE A 144 -20.01 16.98 22.48
CA ILE A 144 -20.70 17.20 21.20
C ILE A 144 -21.96 16.34 21.11
N ILE A 145 -21.90 15.07 21.48
CA ILE A 145 -23.06 14.16 21.46
C ILE A 145 -24.16 14.69 22.38
N ARG A 146 -23.81 15.16 23.58
CA ARG A 146 -24.78 15.77 24.52
C ARG A 146 -25.41 17.03 23.94
N TYR A 147 -24.59 17.92 23.38
CA TYR A 147 -25.04 19.15 22.75
C TYR A 147 -26.04 18.86 21.61
N LEU A 148 -25.69 17.95 20.70
CA LEU A 148 -26.58 17.55 19.59
C LEU A 148 -27.88 16.88 20.09
N ARG A 149 -27.83 16.12 21.18
CA ARG A 149 -29.01 15.49 21.79
C ARG A 149 -29.96 16.54 22.39
N GLU A 150 -29.44 17.55 23.06
CA GLU A 150 -30.27 18.61 23.64
C GLU A 150 -30.95 19.46 22.56
N GLU A 151 -30.22 19.78 21.49
CA GLU A 151 -30.78 20.53 20.36
C GLU A 151 -31.92 19.77 19.67
N THR A 152 -31.75 18.45 19.46
CA THR A 152 -32.80 17.62 18.85
C THR A 152 -34.04 17.49 19.73
N LEU A 153 -33.88 17.41 21.06
CA LEU A 153 -35.00 17.41 22.00
C LEU A 153 -35.73 18.75 22.05
N SER A 154 -35.00 19.87 22.03
CA SER A 154 -35.58 21.21 22.02
C SER A 154 -36.41 21.45 20.75
N LYS A 155 -35.89 21.05 19.58
CA LYS A 155 -36.63 21.17 18.30
C LYS A 155 -37.93 20.36 18.31
N ARG A 156 -37.92 19.14 18.86
CA ARG A 156 -39.15 18.32 19.00
C ARG A 156 -40.18 18.96 19.92
N ARG A 157 -39.77 19.50 21.07
CA ARG A 157 -40.70 20.19 21.99
C ARG A 157 -41.34 21.42 21.34
N LEU A 158 -40.56 22.19 20.59
CA LEU A 158 -41.07 23.36 19.87
C LEU A 158 -42.07 22.96 18.76
N SER A 159 -41.79 21.88 18.01
CA SER A 159 -42.72 21.39 17.00
C SER A 159 -44.03 20.86 17.60
N ASP A 160 -43.94 20.19 18.75
CA ASP A 160 -45.13 19.68 19.45
C ASP A 160 -45.99 20.83 20.00
N GLN A 161 -45.37 21.91 20.49
CA GLN A 161 -46.08 23.12 20.93
C GLN A 161 -46.77 23.84 19.78
N LEU A 162 -46.07 24.06 18.66
CA LEU A 162 -46.64 24.71 17.47
C LEU A 162 -47.82 23.92 16.91
N LYS A 163 -47.71 22.59 16.85
CA LYS A 163 -48.79 21.73 16.39
C LYS A 163 -50.02 21.83 17.30
N LYS A 164 -49.81 21.89 18.62
CA LYS A 164 -50.89 22.03 19.59
C LYS A 164 -51.59 23.40 19.46
N GLU A 165 -50.84 24.49 19.30
CA GLU A 165 -51.42 25.82 19.07
C GLU A 165 -52.20 25.89 17.75
N GLU A 166 -51.70 25.25 16.69
CA GLU A 166 -52.41 25.18 15.40
C GLU A 166 -53.72 24.38 15.51
N ASP A 167 -53.71 23.26 16.24
CA ASP A 167 -54.90 22.45 16.49
C ASP A 167 -55.93 23.19 17.34
N GLU A 168 -55.51 23.98 18.34
CA GLU A 168 -56.40 24.83 19.15
C GLU A 168 -57.02 25.95 18.31
N ARG A 169 -56.24 26.65 17.48
CA ARG A 169 -56.76 27.68 16.56
C ARG A 169 -57.80 27.14 15.60
N LYS A 170 -57.56 25.96 15.00
CA LYS A 170 -58.52 25.31 14.09
C LYS A 170 -59.84 24.99 14.80
N ARG A 171 -59.80 24.55 16.06
CA ARG A 171 -61.01 24.30 16.85
C ARG A 171 -61.79 25.58 17.11
N THR A 172 -61.12 26.65 17.49
CA THR A 172 -61.77 27.96 17.70
C THR A 172 -62.41 28.49 16.41
N GLU A 173 -61.71 28.40 15.28
CA GLU A 173 -62.26 28.78 13.97
C GLU A 173 -63.47 27.92 13.55
N GLU A 174 -63.47 26.61 13.85
CA GLU A 174 -64.62 25.73 13.61
C GLU A 174 -65.81 26.05 14.52
N GLU A 175 -65.58 26.41 15.78
CA GLU A 175 -66.62 26.84 16.72
C GLU A 175 -67.26 28.16 16.30
N GLU A 176 -66.46 29.14 15.87
CA GLU A 176 -66.95 30.42 15.33
C GLU A 176 -67.77 30.24 14.04
N ARG A 177 -67.41 29.28 13.17
CA ARG A 177 -68.20 28.97 11.96
C ARG A 177 -69.54 28.29 12.23
N ARG A 178 -69.74 27.75 13.43
CA ARG A 178 -70.97 27.05 13.83
C ARG A 178 -71.99 27.95 14.55
N GLN A 179 -71.59 29.15 14.94
CA GLN A 179 -72.47 30.18 15.52
C GLN A 179 -73.03 31.08 14.41
#